data_AF-A0A9C9GQI4-F1
#
_entry.id   AF-A0A9C9GQI4-F1
#
_cell.length_a   1.000
_cell.length_b   1.000
_cell.length_c   1.000
_cell.angle_alpha   90.00
_cell.angle_beta   90.00
_cell.angle_gamma   90.00
#
_symmetry.space_group_name_H-M   'P 1'
#
loop_
_entity.id
_entity.type
_entity.pdbx_description
1 polymer ?
#
loop_
_entity_poly.entity_id
_entity_poly.type
_entity_poly.pdbx_seq_one_letter_code
_entity_poly.pdbx_strand_id
1 'polypeptide(L)'
;MKLNVPEQTAPDSDDFPNHPRKVKKWLTELKRANMGDFTRQLYTGLVRLNRQSINSKHRLENMEILREPSRHIFNQLHKYFVNRTLPLPEKSLKIIHLNKSLLDEM
;
A
#
# COMPACT_ATOMS: atom_id res chain seq x y z
N MET A 1 23.02 -10.05 -7.81
CA MET A 1 21.55 -10.10 -7.63
C MET A 1 20.98 -8.83 -8.25
N LYS A 2 20.28 -8.90 -9.39
CA LYS A 2 19.64 -7.72 -9.99
C LYS A 2 18.33 -7.48 -9.24
N LEU A 3 18.28 -6.40 -8.46
CA LEU A 3 17.04 -5.95 -7.83
C LEU A 3 16.20 -5.29 -8.92
N ASN A 4 15.04 -5.87 -9.24
CA ASN A 4 14.06 -5.23 -10.12
C ASN A 4 13.28 -4.22 -9.30
N VAL A 5 13.77 -2.98 -9.28
CA VAL A 5 13.08 -1.86 -8.64
C VAL A 5 12.41 -1.04 -9.75
N PRO A 6 11.16 -0.59 -9.57
CA PRO A 6 10.52 0.29 -10.55
C PRO A 6 11.34 1.57 -10.74
N GLU A 7 11.29 2.15 -11.94
CA GLU A 7 11.94 3.44 -12.22
C GLU A 7 11.43 4.52 -11.25
N GLN A 8 12.37 5.30 -10.71
CA GLN A 8 12.06 6.36 -9.76
C GLN A 8 12.19 7.73 -10.41
N THR A 9 11.15 8.56 -10.29
CA THR A 9 11.13 9.94 -10.76
C THR A 9 11.32 10.92 -9.62
N ALA A 10 11.89 12.11 -9.91
CA ALA A 10 11.98 13.17 -8.91
C ALA A 10 10.56 13.57 -8.46
N PRO A 11 10.32 13.77 -7.14
CA PRO A 11 9.00 14.12 -6.63
C PRO A 11 8.62 15.55 -7.03
N ASP A 12 7.41 15.72 -7.56
CA ASP A 12 6.77 17.01 -7.82
C ASP A 12 5.85 17.42 -6.64
N SER A 13 5.39 18.67 -6.65
CA SER A 13 4.43 19.29 -5.75
C SER A 13 3.08 18.60 -5.67
N ASP A 14 2.62 17.92 -6.73
CA ASP A 14 1.37 17.13 -6.78
C ASP A 14 1.55 15.66 -6.37
N ASP A 15 2.78 15.24 -6.06
CA ASP A 15 3.05 13.84 -5.72
C ASP A 15 2.69 13.48 -4.27
N PHE A 16 2.71 12.17 -3.99
CA PHE A 16 2.52 11.63 -2.65
C PHE A 16 3.56 12.19 -1.65
N PRO A 17 3.17 12.44 -0.38
CA PRO A 17 4.12 12.97 0.60
C PRO A 17 5.31 12.04 0.82
N ASN A 18 6.52 12.57 0.65
CA ASN A 18 7.77 11.82 0.81
C ASN A 18 8.40 11.95 2.22
N HIS A 19 7.94 12.90 3.02
CA HIS A 19 8.49 13.16 4.36
C HIS A 19 7.70 12.37 5.43
N PRO A 20 8.36 11.65 6.36
CA PRO A 20 7.71 10.78 7.36
C PRO A 20 6.59 11.45 8.18
N ARG A 21 6.83 12.67 8.65
CA ARG A 21 5.79 13.48 9.31
C ARG A 21 4.52 13.68 8.46
N LYS A 22 4.67 13.95 7.15
CA LYS A 22 3.54 14.15 6.25
C LYS A 22 2.83 12.82 5.94
N VAL A 23 3.57 11.73 5.77
CA VAL A 23 2.98 10.38 5.60
C VAL A 23 2.17 9.98 6.83
N LYS A 24 2.71 10.21 8.04
CA LYS A 24 1.99 9.94 9.29
C LYS A 24 0.71 10.78 9.40
N LYS A 25 0.78 12.08 9.07
CA LYS A 25 -0.38 12.98 9.08
C LYS A 25 -1.46 12.49 8.08
N TRP A 26 -1.06 12.21 6.85
CA TRP A 26 -1.94 11.65 5.83
C TRP A 26 -2.62 10.36 6.30
N LEU A 27 -1.87 9.45 6.93
CA LEU A 27 -2.41 8.19 7.46
C LEU A 27 -3.44 8.43 8.59
N THR A 28 -3.23 9.44 9.44
CA THR A 28 -4.19 9.80 10.50
C THR A 28 -5.45 10.48 9.99
N GLU A 29 -5.36 11.20 8.87
CA GLU A 29 -6.51 11.85 8.22
C GLU A 29 -7.37 10.87 7.41
N LEU A 30 -6.82 9.70 7.10
CA LEU A 30 -7.48 8.69 6.30
C LEU A 30 -8.68 8.09 7.04
N LYS A 31 -9.88 8.28 6.49
CA LYS A 31 -11.11 7.71 7.03
C LYS A 31 -11.07 6.19 6.97
N ARG A 32 -10.86 5.55 8.12
CA ARG A 32 -10.92 4.07 8.28
C ARG A 32 -12.34 3.50 8.16
N ALA A 33 -13.35 4.34 7.94
CA ALA A 33 -14.76 3.96 7.92
C ALA A 33 -15.14 3.07 6.72
N ASN A 34 -14.43 3.18 5.59
CA ASN A 34 -14.62 2.28 4.44
C ASN A 34 -13.32 1.52 4.16
N MET A 35 -13.32 0.22 4.47
CA MET A 35 -12.17 -0.66 4.29
C MET A 35 -11.68 -0.72 2.83
N GLY A 36 -12.60 -0.68 1.87
CA GLY A 36 -12.26 -0.73 0.45
C GLY A 36 -11.50 0.52 0.01
N ASP A 37 -11.98 1.70 0.41
CA ASP A 37 -11.34 2.97 0.11
C ASP A 37 -10.03 3.15 0.88
N PHE A 38 -9.97 2.68 2.13
CA PHE A 38 -8.74 2.66 2.93
C PHE A 38 -7.65 1.84 2.23
N THR A 39 -8.01 0.64 1.76
CA THR A 39 -7.07 -0.25 1.04
C THR A 39 -6.59 0.38 -0.27
N ARG A 40 -7.50 0.97 -1.05
CA ARG A 40 -7.16 1.62 -2.32
C ARG A 40 -6.22 2.81 -2.11
N GLN A 41 -6.49 3.65 -1.12
CA GLN A 41 -5.65 4.81 -0.83
C GLN A 41 -4.27 4.39 -0.32
N LEU A 42 -4.18 3.36 0.54
CA LEU A 42 -2.90 2.84 0.99
C LEU A 42 -2.07 2.27 -0.16
N TYR A 43 -2.68 1.42 -0.99
CA TYR A 43 -2.03 0.87 -2.17
C TYR A 43 -1.52 1.98 -3.11
N THR A 44 -2.36 2.96 -3.41
CA THR A 44 -1.98 4.09 -4.28
C THR A 44 -0.83 4.90 -3.67
N GLY A 45 -0.84 5.12 -2.36
CA GLY A 45 0.23 5.80 -1.65
C GLY A 45 1.55 5.05 -1.71
N LEU A 46 1.54 3.74 -1.45
CA LEU A 46 2.74 2.87 -1.53
C LEU A 46 3.34 2.86 -2.93
N VAL A 47 2.49 2.65 -3.94
CA VAL A 47 2.88 2.66 -5.34
C VAL A 47 3.57 3.97 -5.72
N ARG A 48 3.00 5.12 -5.33
CA ARG A 48 3.60 6.43 -5.60
C ARG A 48 4.92 6.60 -4.84
N LEU A 49 4.95 6.25 -3.55
CA LEU A 49 6.15 6.36 -2.71
C LEU A 49 7.33 5.52 -3.23
N ASN A 50 7.07 4.34 -3.80
CA ASN A 50 8.08 3.46 -4.37
C ASN A 50 8.67 3.98 -5.68
N ARG A 51 7.89 4.75 -6.43
CA ARG A 51 8.27 5.35 -7.72
C ARG A 51 8.81 6.76 -7.60
N GLN A 52 8.87 7.33 -6.41
CA GLN A 52 9.52 8.61 -6.16
C GLN A 52 10.99 8.44 -5.80
N SER A 53 11.86 9.35 -6.18
CA SER A 53 13.22 9.42 -5.64
C SER A 53 13.19 10.11 -4.27
N ILE A 54 13.57 9.40 -3.20
CA ILE A 54 13.57 9.92 -1.83
C ILE A 54 14.81 9.44 -1.08
N ASN A 55 15.24 10.21 -0.07
CA ASN A 55 16.34 9.82 0.80
C ASN A 55 16.06 8.46 1.46
N SER A 56 17.02 7.54 1.43
CA SER A 56 16.93 6.20 2.00
C SER A 56 16.45 6.19 3.45
N LYS A 57 16.85 7.18 4.26
CA LYS A 57 16.38 7.31 5.65
C LYS A 57 14.87 7.56 5.72
N HIS A 58 14.37 8.49 4.90
CA HIS A 58 12.94 8.77 4.81
C HIS A 58 12.16 7.60 4.24
N ARG A 59 12.72 6.89 3.24
CA ARG A 59 12.12 5.66 2.71
C ARG A 59 11.89 4.63 3.81
N LEU A 60 12.92 4.34 4.61
CA LEU A 60 12.82 3.39 5.70
C LEU A 60 11.76 3.81 6.74
N GLU A 61 11.81 5.07 7.18
CA GLU A 61 10.83 5.59 8.15
C GLU A 61 9.39 5.56 7.60
N ASN A 62 9.19 5.92 6.33
CA ASN A 62 7.88 5.86 5.68
C ASN A 62 7.36 4.43 5.62
N MET A 63 8.19 3.46 5.24
CA MET A 63 7.79 2.06 5.18
C MET A 63 7.43 1.50 6.55
N GLU A 64 8.15 1.91 7.59
CA GLU A 64 7.82 1.50 8.96
C GLU A 64 6.47 2.08 9.42
N ILE A 65 6.15 3.33 9.04
CA ILE A 65 4.83 3.93 9.31
C ILE A 65 3.71 3.15 8.59
N LEU A 66 3.95 2.69 7.36
CA LEU A 66 2.97 2.00 6.53
C LEU A 66 2.88 0.49 6.83
N ARG A 67 3.80 -0.07 7.61
CA ARG A 67 3.85 -1.50 7.96
C ARG A 67 2.61 -1.97 8.71
N GLU A 68 2.25 -1.29 9.80
CA GLU A 68 1.07 -1.64 10.62
C GLU A 68 -0.24 -1.57 9.82
N PRO A 69 -0.57 -0.46 9.12
CA PRO A 69 -1.81 -0.38 8.36
C PRO A 69 -1.86 -1.40 7.21
N SER A 70 -0.74 -1.71 6.58
CA SER A 70 -0.66 -2.77 5.56
C SER A 70 -0.96 -4.14 6.17
N ARG A 71 -0.42 -4.45 7.34
CA ARG A 71 -0.73 -5.70 8.07
C ARG A 71 -2.20 -5.78 8.46
N HIS A 72 -2.79 -4.67 8.89
CA HIS A 72 -4.23 -4.60 9.17
C HIS A 72 -5.05 -4.95 7.93
N ILE A 73 -4.72 -4.37 6.77
CA ILE A 73 -5.36 -4.68 5.50
C ILE A 73 -5.22 -6.15 5.14
N PHE A 74 -4.01 -6.72 5.21
CA PHE A 74 -3.80 -8.13 4.89
C PHE A 74 -4.69 -9.05 5.74
N ASN A 75 -4.78 -8.79 7.05
CA ASN A 75 -5.64 -9.57 7.95
C ASN A 75 -7.13 -9.47 7.60
N GLN A 76 -7.59 -8.31 7.14
CA GLN A 76 -8.99 -8.12 6.72
C GLN A 76 -9.27 -8.76 5.36
N LEU A 77 -8.37 -8.60 4.38
CA LEU A 77 -8.52 -9.18 3.04
C LEU A 77 -8.51 -10.71 3.09
N HIS A 78 -7.75 -11.30 4.02
CA HIS A 78 -7.68 -12.75 4.25
C HIS A 78 -9.06 -13.41 4.38
N LYS A 79 -10.02 -12.73 5.02
CA LYS A 79 -11.39 -13.24 5.24
C LYS A 79 -12.20 -13.44 3.95
N TYR A 80 -11.79 -12.81 2.84
CA TYR A 80 -12.52 -12.86 1.57
C TYR A 80 -12.11 -14.01 0.67
N PHE A 81 -10.98 -14.67 0.95
CA PHE A 81 -10.46 -15.77 0.14
C PHE A 81 -10.08 -17.03 0.93
N VAL A 82 -9.93 -16.96 2.25
CA VAL A 82 -9.72 -18.15 3.09
C VAL A 82 -11.03 -18.87 3.37
N ASN A 83 -11.00 -20.20 3.36
CA ASN A 83 -12.14 -21.08 3.64
C ASN A 83 -13.35 -20.85 2.72
N ARG A 84 -13.10 -20.42 1.47
CA ARG A 84 -14.13 -20.29 0.44
C ARG A 84 -14.12 -21.49 -0.49
N THR A 85 -15.30 -21.93 -0.90
CA THR A 85 -15.47 -22.97 -1.92
C THR A 85 -14.93 -22.45 -3.25
N LEU A 86 -14.23 -23.33 -3.98
CA LEU A 86 -13.71 -23.02 -5.31
C LEU A 86 -14.73 -23.44 -6.37
N PRO A 87 -14.84 -22.71 -7.50
CA PRO A 87 -14.07 -21.52 -7.87
C PRO A 87 -14.49 -20.26 -7.10
N LEU A 88 -13.54 -19.35 -6.86
CA LEU A 88 -13.82 -18.10 -6.16
C LEU A 88 -14.74 -17.19 -7.00
N PRO A 89 -15.68 -16.47 -6.36
CA PRO A 89 -16.49 -15.47 -7.05
C PRO A 89 -15.61 -14.30 -7.52
N GLU A 90 -16.03 -13.61 -8.59
CA GLU A 90 -15.25 -12.51 -9.21
C GLU A 90 -14.81 -11.43 -8.22
N LYS A 91 -15.66 -11.13 -7.21
CA LYS A 91 -15.32 -10.16 -6.16
C LYS A 91 -14.11 -10.61 -5.33
N SER A 92 -14.05 -11.87 -4.95
CA SER A 92 -12.90 -12.42 -4.20
C SER A 92 -11.64 -12.50 -5.06
N LEU A 93 -11.77 -12.79 -6.35
CA LEU A 93 -10.62 -12.75 -7.28
C LEU A 93 -10.00 -11.35 -7.38
N LYS A 94 -10.82 -10.30 -7.52
CA LYS A 94 -10.36 -8.91 -7.49
C LYS A 94 -9.63 -8.56 -6.20
N ILE A 95 -10.11 -9.07 -5.06
CA ILE A 95 -9.47 -8.87 -3.75
C ILE A 95 -8.12 -9.59 -3.67
N ILE A 96 -7.99 -10.80 -4.21
CA ILE A 96 -6.70 -11.51 -4.28
C ILE A 96 -5.71 -10.76 -5.16
N HIS A 97 -6.14 -10.27 -6.33
CA HIS A 97 -5.27 -9.49 -7.21
C HIS A 97 -4.76 -8.24 -6.50
N LEU A 98 -5.64 -7.51 -5.80
CA LEU A 98 -5.25 -6.36 -4.99
C LEU A 98 -4.30 -6.74 -3.85
N ASN A 99 -4.55 -7.85 -3.16
CA ASN A 99 -3.69 -8.35 -2.09
C ASN A 99 -2.29 -8.66 -2.60
N LYS A 100 -2.19 -9.33 -3.76
CA LYS A 100 -0.93 -9.65 -4.42
C LYS A 100 -0.18 -8.39 -4.84
N SER A 101 -0.84 -7.45 -5.51
CA SER A 101 -0.20 -6.18 -5.91
C SER A 101 0.27 -5.36 -4.70
N LEU A 102 -0.46 -5.40 -3.59
CA LEU A 102 -0.04 -4.75 -2.35
C LEU A 102 1.19 -5.45 -1.73
N LEU A 103 1.28 -6.77 -1.80
CA LEU A 103 2.45 -7.54 -1.35
C LEU A 103 3.68 -7.23 -2.19
N ASP A 104 3.53 -7.04 -3.51
CA ASP A 104 4.66 -6.71 -4.40
C ASP A 104 5.23 -5.30 -4.16
N GLU A 105 4.44 -4.39 -3.57
CA GLU A 105 4.84 -3.01 -3.27
C GLU A 105 5.35 -2.81 -1.82
N MET A 106 5.20 -3.80 -0.94
CA MET A 106 5.67 -3.76 0.47
C MET A 106 7.03 -4.42 0.64
#